data_AF-A0A534ZPM4-F1
#
_entry.id   AF-A0A534ZPM4-F1
#
_cell.length_a   1.000
_cell.length_b   1.000
_cell.length_c   1.000
_cell.angle_alpha   90.00
_cell.angle_beta   90.00
_cell.angle_gamma   90.00
#
_symmetry.space_group_name_H-M   'P 1'
#
loop_
_entity.id
_entity.type
_entity.pdbx_description
1 polymer ?
#
loop_
_entity_poly.entity_id
_entity_poly.type
_entity_poly.pdbx_seq_one_letter_code
_entity_poly.pdbx_strand_id
1 'polypeptide(L)'
;MEQGTTGSDPAARRHRRNAGALRHRVRAAHRPALEGCRGARLVRWIAEVHVQLRPGIADPEGLTIAGGLRALGFASVSDVRSGKLLRVSFEADEVDQARSQVEAMCRRLLANPVMETATWELRADDEPSEEARLA
;
A
#
# COMPACT_ATOMS: atom_id res chain seq x y z
N MET A 1 -59.09 -22.86 -14.07
CA MET A 1 -59.38 -24.03 -14.93
C MET A 1 -59.99 -23.44 -16.18
N GLU A 2 -59.47 -23.52 -17.40
CA GLU A 2 -58.57 -24.47 -18.07
C GLU A 2 -57.78 -23.76 -19.19
N GLN A 3 -56.73 -24.44 -19.66
CA GLN A 3 -55.83 -24.07 -20.73
C GLN A 3 -56.34 -24.54 -22.11
N GLY A 4 -55.70 -24.09 -23.19
CA GLY A 4 -55.70 -24.72 -24.52
C GLY A 4 -55.59 -23.68 -25.64
N THR A 5 -54.40 -23.26 -26.12
CA THR A 5 -53.48 -23.87 -27.13
C THR A 5 -54.08 -24.12 -28.53
N THR A 6 -53.51 -23.48 -29.57
CA THR A 6 -52.77 -24.12 -30.69
C THR A 6 -52.57 -23.16 -31.88
N GLY A 7 -51.39 -23.23 -32.52
CA GLY A 7 -51.08 -22.75 -33.89
C GLY A 7 -49.82 -21.88 -33.91
N SER A 8 -48.60 -22.41 -33.99
CA SER A 8 -47.88 -23.05 -35.13
C SER A 8 -47.52 -22.11 -36.30
N ASP A 9 -46.22 -21.75 -36.33
CA ASP A 9 -45.24 -21.33 -37.38
C ASP A 9 -45.69 -21.29 -38.88
N PRO A 10 -45.07 -20.50 -39.82
CA PRO A 10 -43.62 -20.42 -40.01
C PRO A 10 -42.96 -19.13 -40.59
N ALA A 11 -41.65 -19.03 -40.35
CA ALA A 11 -40.58 -18.67 -41.29
C ALA A 11 -40.69 -17.43 -42.21
N ALA A 12 -39.78 -16.47 -41.93
CA ALA A 12 -38.77 -15.94 -42.85
C ALA A 12 -39.21 -15.25 -44.16
N ARG A 13 -38.99 -13.93 -44.25
CA ARG A 13 -38.33 -13.30 -45.41
C ARG A 13 -37.84 -11.87 -45.13
N ARG A 14 -36.52 -11.78 -44.91
CA ARG A 14 -35.54 -10.81 -45.43
C ARG A 14 -36.08 -9.43 -45.87
N HIS A 15 -35.73 -8.39 -45.10
CA HIS A 15 -35.36 -7.11 -45.70
C HIS A 15 -33.89 -6.82 -45.44
N ARG A 16 -33.16 -6.70 -46.55
CA ARG A 16 -31.72 -6.49 -46.67
C ARG A 16 -31.45 -4.98 -46.63
N ARG A 17 -30.36 -4.61 -45.95
CA ARG A 17 -29.56 -3.37 -46.06
C ARG A 17 -30.08 -2.14 -45.30
N ASN A 18 -29.33 -1.70 -44.29
CA ASN A 18 -28.34 -0.65 -44.54
C ASN A 18 -27.19 -0.70 -43.51
N ALA A 19 -26.02 -1.14 -43.98
CA ALA A 19 -24.75 -0.95 -43.29
C ALA A 19 -24.29 0.48 -43.60
N GLY A 20 -24.62 1.42 -42.74
CA GLY A 20 -24.24 2.81 -42.92
C GLY A 20 -24.75 3.66 -41.77
N ALA A 21 -23.83 4.40 -41.15
CA ALA A 21 -24.08 5.47 -40.19
C ALA A 21 -24.32 5.08 -38.71
N LEU A 22 -23.29 4.56 -38.05
CA LEU A 22 -22.92 5.02 -36.70
C LEU A 22 -21.42 5.32 -36.65
N ARG A 23 -20.96 6.15 -37.59
CA ARG A 23 -19.70 6.90 -37.47
C ARG A 23 -20.03 8.31 -37.01
N HIS A 24 -20.47 8.48 -35.76
CA HIS A 24 -20.36 9.80 -35.13
C HIS A 24 -20.59 9.77 -33.63
N ARG A 25 -19.57 10.24 -32.90
CA ARG A 25 -19.63 10.82 -31.55
C ARG A 25 -19.87 9.83 -30.39
N VAL A 26 -18.87 8.99 -30.14
CA VAL A 26 -18.35 9.00 -28.76
C VAL A 26 -17.78 10.41 -28.58
N ARG A 27 -18.55 11.27 -27.90
CA ARG A 27 -18.15 12.65 -27.64
C ARG A 27 -16.82 12.62 -26.89
N ALA A 28 -15.89 13.46 -27.31
CA ALA A 28 -14.62 13.74 -26.65
C ALA A 28 -14.77 14.40 -25.26
N ALA A 29 -15.85 14.11 -24.53
CA ALA A 29 -16.17 14.68 -23.21
C ALA A 29 -15.71 13.80 -22.05
N HIS A 30 -15.23 12.58 -22.31
CA HIS A 30 -14.63 11.68 -21.30
C HIS A 30 -13.11 11.52 -21.47
N ARG A 31 -12.46 12.37 -22.28
CA ARG A 31 -11.00 12.34 -22.46
C ARG A 31 -10.19 12.67 -21.19
N PRO A 32 -10.60 13.58 -20.28
CA PRO A 32 -9.75 13.92 -19.13
C PRO A 32 -9.72 12.83 -18.05
N ALA A 33 -10.64 11.85 -18.08
CA ALA A 33 -10.63 10.73 -17.14
C ALA A 33 -9.60 9.64 -17.50
N LEU A 34 -9.11 9.62 -18.74
CA LEU A 34 -8.11 8.65 -19.21
C LEU A 34 -6.69 9.23 -19.24
N GLU A 35 -6.55 10.54 -18.99
CA GLU A 35 -5.28 11.26 -19.12
C GLU A 35 -4.32 10.97 -17.95
N GLY A 36 -4.85 10.48 -16.82
CA GLY A 36 -4.10 9.97 -15.66
C GLY A 36 -3.79 8.47 -15.69
N CYS A 37 -4.25 7.71 -16.69
CA CYS A 37 -4.02 6.27 -16.80
C CYS A 37 -2.77 5.92 -17.62
N ARG A 38 -1.92 6.90 -17.95
CA ARG A 38 -0.61 6.65 -18.58
C ARG A 38 0.35 6.09 -17.52
N GLY A 39 0.20 4.78 -17.26
CA GLY A 39 1.17 3.94 -16.55
C GLY A 39 1.81 4.64 -15.35
N ALA A 40 1.06 4.76 -14.26
CA ALA A 40 1.68 5.06 -12.97
C ALA A 40 2.73 3.97 -12.73
N ARG A 41 4.00 4.35 -12.80
CA ARG A 41 5.11 3.44 -12.55
C ARG A 41 5.06 3.17 -11.05
N LEU A 42 4.56 2.00 -10.66
CA LEU A 42 4.66 1.55 -9.29
C LEU A 42 6.14 1.53 -8.91
N VAL A 43 6.52 2.40 -7.99
CA VAL A 43 7.85 2.44 -7.40
C VAL A 43 7.80 1.63 -6.13
N ARG A 44 8.80 0.76 -5.94
CA ARG A 44 9.01 0.09 -4.66
C ARG A 44 9.64 1.08 -3.70
N TRP A 45 9.09 1.18 -2.52
CA TRP A 45 9.56 2.03 -1.44
C TRP A 45 9.94 1.18 -0.25
N ILE A 46 10.94 1.64 0.48
CA ILE A 46 11.35 1.09 1.77
C ILE A 46 11.18 2.19 2.81
N ALA A 47 10.38 1.90 3.83
CA ALA A 47 10.25 2.72 5.02
C ALA A 47 10.99 2.07 6.18
N GLU A 48 11.86 2.82 6.84
CA GLU A 48 12.47 2.43 8.12
C GLU A 48 11.75 3.17 9.23
N VAL A 49 10.96 2.45 10.02
CA VAL A 49 10.12 2.99 11.09
C VAL A 49 10.74 2.68 12.44
N HIS A 50 11.10 3.72 13.17
CA HIS A 50 11.68 3.66 14.50
C HIS A 50 10.56 3.88 15.52
N VAL A 51 10.22 2.84 16.28
CA VAL A 51 9.20 2.88 17.33
C VAL A 51 9.88 2.86 18.69
N GLN A 52 9.60 3.87 19.51
CA GLN A 52 10.22 4.04 20.83
C GLN A 52 9.15 4.28 21.88
N LEU A 53 9.39 3.84 23.12
CA LEU A 53 8.54 4.19 24.26
C LEU A 53 8.60 5.69 24.53
N ARG A 54 7.44 6.28 24.89
CA ARG A 54 7.36 7.69 25.26
C ARG A 54 8.23 7.99 26.49
N PRO A 55 8.76 9.22 26.61
CA PRO A 55 9.45 9.66 27.82
C PRO A 55 8.57 9.46 29.06
N GLY A 56 9.13 8.92 30.14
CA GLY A 56 8.42 8.64 31.38
C GLY A 56 7.75 7.26 31.44
N ILE A 57 7.67 6.51 30.34
CA ILE A 57 7.25 5.10 30.39
C ILE A 57 8.43 4.22 30.82
N ALA A 58 8.17 3.33 31.78
CA ALA A 58 9.15 2.37 32.27
C ALA A 58 9.48 1.34 31.18
N ASP A 59 10.77 1.04 31.03
CA ASP A 59 11.29 0.03 30.10
C ASP A 59 12.11 -0.99 30.89
N PRO A 60 11.48 -2.08 31.34
CA PRO A 60 12.19 -3.13 32.09
C PRO A 60 13.26 -3.84 31.23
N GLU A 61 13.09 -3.87 29.91
CA GLU A 61 14.04 -4.47 28.98
C GLU A 61 15.31 -3.62 28.88
N GLY A 62 15.16 -2.32 28.62
CA GLY A 62 16.27 -1.37 28.61
C GLY A 62 17.07 -1.37 29.92
N LEU A 63 16.38 -1.44 31.07
CA LEU A 63 17.06 -1.53 32.38
C LEU A 63 17.90 -2.80 32.52
N THR A 64 17.39 -3.93 32.04
CA THR A 64 18.11 -5.21 32.06
C THR A 64 19.35 -5.16 31.19
N ILE A 65 19.23 -4.61 29.98
CA ILE A 65 20.35 -4.43 29.04
C ILE A 65 21.41 -3.50 29.65
N ALA A 66 21.01 -2.37 30.24
CA ALA A 66 21.93 -1.45 30.91
C ALA A 66 22.70 -2.14 32.06
N GLY A 67 22.01 -2.97 32.85
CA GLY A 67 22.63 -3.78 33.89
C GLY A 67 23.68 -4.75 33.32
N GLY A 68 23.34 -5.45 32.23
CA GLY A 68 24.26 -6.35 31.54
C GLY A 68 25.51 -5.63 31.00
N LEU A 69 25.34 -4.48 30.36
CA LEU A 69 26.46 -3.67 29.86
C LEU A 69 27.38 -3.21 30.98
N ARG A 70 26.84 -2.76 32.12
CA ARG A 70 27.66 -2.40 33.28
C ARG A 70 28.41 -3.60 33.86
N ALA A 71 27.78 -4.76 33.92
CA ALA A 71 28.44 -6.00 34.38
C ALA A 71 29.59 -6.44 33.46
N LEU A 72 29.50 -6.13 32.16
CA LEU A 72 30.57 -6.36 31.19
C LEU A 72 31.71 -5.32 31.23
N GLY A 73 31.63 -4.33 32.13
CA GLY A 73 32.67 -3.31 32.32
C GLY A 73 32.41 -1.99 31.58
N PHE A 74 31.28 -1.83 30.90
CA PHE A 74 30.90 -0.56 30.26
C PHE A 74 30.29 0.42 31.27
N ALA A 75 31.10 0.87 32.23
CA ALA A 75 30.66 1.73 33.34
C ALA A 75 30.14 3.12 32.91
N SER A 76 30.48 3.58 31.70
CA SER A 76 30.00 4.85 31.14
C SER A 76 28.55 4.82 30.66
N VAL A 77 27.91 3.65 30.60
CA VAL A 77 26.51 3.52 30.17
C VAL A 77 25.57 4.02 31.28
N SER A 78 24.94 5.16 31.05
CA SER A 78 24.01 5.79 31.99
C SER A 78 22.58 5.27 31.87
N ASP A 79 22.07 5.10 30.65
CA ASP A 79 20.71 4.64 30.37
C ASP A 79 20.65 3.88 29.04
N VAL A 80 19.69 2.96 28.93
CA VAL A 80 19.39 2.22 27.70
C VAL A 80 17.87 2.16 27.54
N ARG A 81 17.40 2.44 26.33
CA ARG A 81 16.00 2.36 25.94
C ARG A 81 15.88 1.36 24.80
N SER A 82 15.04 0.34 24.95
CA SER A 82 14.69 -0.56 23.87
C SER A 82 13.58 0.05 23.01
N GLY A 83 13.58 -0.32 21.74
CA GLY A 83 12.63 0.12 20.74
C GLY A 83 12.63 -0.86 19.58
N LYS A 84 11.76 -0.62 18.60
CA LYS A 84 11.62 -1.47 17.42
C LYS A 84 12.08 -0.70 16.19
N LEU A 85 12.88 -1.34 15.35
CA LEU A 85 13.16 -0.90 13.99
C LEU A 85 12.38 -1.81 13.04
N LEU A 86 11.42 -1.23 12.30
CA LEU A 86 10.59 -1.95 11.36
C LEU A 86 10.91 -1.48 9.96
N ARG A 87 11.42 -2.38 9.11
CA ARG A 87 11.65 -2.12 7.69
C ARG A 87 10.45 -2.62 6.88
N VAL A 88 9.74 -1.71 6.24
CA VAL A 88 8.52 -2.00 5.47
C VAL A 88 8.79 -1.75 4.00
N SER A 89 8.63 -2.77 3.17
CA SER A 89 8.73 -2.65 1.70
C SER A 89 7.32 -2.67 1.11
N PHE A 90 6.99 -1.69 0.28
CA PHE A 90 5.65 -1.54 -0.29
C PHE A 90 5.70 -0.75 -1.61
N GLU A 91 4.60 -0.76 -2.38
CA GLU A 91 4.52 -0.09 -3.68
C GLU A 91 3.63 1.14 -3.61
N ALA A 92 4.06 2.21 -4.28
CA ALA A 92 3.27 3.43 -4.45
C ALA A 92 3.72 4.16 -5.73
N ASP A 93 2.78 4.87 -6.33
CA ASP A 93 2.99 5.57 -7.60
C ASP A 93 3.85 6.83 -7.41
N GLU A 94 3.63 7.53 -6.30
CA GLU A 94 4.27 8.80 -5.98
C GLU A 94 4.78 8.83 -4.53
N VAL A 95 5.78 9.68 -4.28
CA VAL A 95 6.38 9.85 -2.96
C VAL A 95 5.37 10.31 -1.90
N ASP A 96 4.42 11.18 -2.26
CA ASP A 96 3.42 11.69 -1.31
C ASP A 96 2.41 10.61 -0.93
N GLN A 97 2.02 9.77 -1.89
CA GLN A 97 1.20 8.59 -1.62
C GLN A 97 1.96 7.61 -0.71
N ALA A 98 3.25 7.40 -0.97
CA ALA A 98 4.09 6.53 -0.16
C ALA A 98 4.19 7.00 1.30
N ARG A 99 4.41 8.31 1.49
CA ARG A 99 4.45 8.95 2.81
C ARG A 99 3.13 8.79 3.57
N SER A 100 2.01 9.09 2.90
CA SER A 100 0.66 8.95 3.48
C SER A 100 0.37 7.51 3.90
N GLN A 101 0.80 6.52 3.10
CA GLN A 101 0.68 5.11 3.45
C GLN A 101 1.48 4.76 4.71
N VAL A 102 2.75 5.15 4.81
CA VAL A 102 3.59 4.88 5.99
C VAL A 102 3.01 5.54 7.24
N GLU A 103 2.55 6.79 7.12
CA GLU A 103 1.90 7.49 8.23
C GLU A 103 0.63 6.76 8.70
N ALA A 104 -0.19 6.29 7.77
CA ALA A 104 -1.38 5.50 8.08
C ALA A 104 -1.01 4.16 8.74
N MET A 105 0.03 3.47 8.27
CA MET A 105 0.54 2.24 8.87
C MET A 105 1.02 2.49 10.31
N CYS A 106 1.77 3.56 10.54
CA CYS A 106 2.27 3.94 11.86
C CYS A 106 1.14 4.18 12.85
N ARG A 107 0.11 4.94 12.45
CA ARG A 107 -1.02 5.30 13.32
C ARG A 107 -1.97 4.14 13.60
N ARG A 108 -2.12 3.22 12.65
CA ARG A 108 -3.11 2.13 12.76
C ARG A 108 -2.56 0.89 13.45
N LEU A 109 -1.27 0.61 13.30
CA LEU A 109 -0.71 -0.66 13.75
C LEU A 109 0.71 -0.57 14.30
N LEU A 110 1.63 0.10 13.59
CA LEU A 110 3.05 -0.09 13.88
C LEU A 110 3.48 0.52 15.22
N ALA A 111 2.74 1.52 15.72
CA ALA A 111 2.98 2.11 17.04
C ALA A 111 1.70 2.26 17.83
N ASN A 112 1.77 1.96 19.13
CA ASN A 112 0.70 2.27 20.06
C ASN A 112 0.74 3.77 20.42
N PRO A 113 -0.29 4.56 20.08
CA PRO A 113 -0.27 6.01 20.29
C PRO A 113 -0.19 6.42 21.77
N VAL A 114 -0.60 5.57 22.70
CA VAL A 114 -0.60 5.89 24.14
C VAL A 114 0.78 5.73 24.74
N MET A 115 1.50 4.67 24.39
CA MET A 115 2.76 4.28 25.04
C MET A 115 4.00 4.56 24.19
N GLU A 116 3.84 4.60 22.86
CA GLU A 116 4.94 4.63 21.91
C GLU A 116 4.86 5.88 21.01
N THR A 117 6.00 6.24 20.43
CA THR A 117 6.17 7.25 19.39
C THR A 117 6.90 6.61 18.22
N ALA A 118 6.46 6.90 17.00
CA ALA A 118 7.10 6.46 15.77
C ALA A 118 7.70 7.63 15.00
N THR A 119 8.92 7.45 14.53
CA THR A 119 9.54 8.26 13.47
C THR A 119 9.86 7.35 12.29
N TRP A 120 9.97 7.89 11.09
CA TRP A 120 10.23 7.07 9.92
C TRP A 120 10.99 7.82 8.85
N GLU A 121 11.80 7.07 8.11
CA GLU A 121 12.49 7.52 6.91
C GLU A 121 12.01 6.70 5.72
N LEU A 122 11.96 7.32 4.54
CA LEU A 122 11.43 6.72 3.33
C LEU A 122 12.44 6.86 2.20
N ARG A 123 12.72 5.75 1.50
CA ARG A 123 13.58 5.73 0.30
C ARG A 123 12.94 4.93 -0.82
N ALA A 124 13.17 5.35 -2.06
CA ALA A 124 12.88 4.54 -3.22
C ALA A 124 13.88 3.37 -3.28
N ASP A 125 13.39 2.20 -3.65
CA ASP A 125 14.19 1.00 -3.86
C ASP A 125 14.33 0.77 -5.37
N ASP A 126 15.44 1.28 -5.92
CA ASP A 126 15.77 1.12 -7.35
C ASP A 126 16.47 -0.22 -7.64
N GLU A 127 16.79 -1.01 -6.62
CA GLU A 127 17.38 -2.34 -6.77
C GLU A 127 16.27 -3.38 -7.03
N PRO A 128 16.28 -4.06 -8.18
CA PRO A 128 15.42 -5.22 -8.37
C PRO A 128 15.84 -6.26 -7.34
N SER A 129 14.89 -6.67 -6.50
CA SER A 129 15.05 -7.78 -5.55
C SER A 129 15.77 -8.95 -6.23
N GLU A 130 16.83 -9.49 -5.60
CA GLU A 130 17.64 -10.59 -6.14
C GLU A 130 16.81 -11.82 -6.57
N GLU A 131 15.59 -11.99 -6.06
CA GLU A 131 14.62 -13.00 -6.52
C GLU A 131 14.29 -12.89 -8.03
N ALA A 132 14.39 -11.70 -8.64
CA ALA A 132 14.21 -11.49 -10.07
C ALA A 132 15.50 -11.77 -10.88
N ARG A 133 16.66 -11.90 -10.24
CA ARG A 133 17.95 -12.22 -10.90
C ARG A 133 18.18 -13.73 -11.06
N LEU A 134 17.39 -14.56 -10.36
CA LEU A 134 17.52 -16.04 -10.37
C LEU A 134 16.34 -16.77 -11.07
N ALA A 135 15.41 -16.03 -11.69
CA ALA A 135 14.32 -16.58 -12.51
C ALA A 135 14.61 -16.35 -14.00
#